data_AF-A0A7G2ME28-F1
#
_entry.id   AF-A0A7G2ME28-F1
#
_cell.length_a   1.000
_cell.length_b   1.000
_cell.length_c   1.000
_cell.angle_alpha   90.00
_cell.angle_beta   90.00
_cell.angle_gamma   90.00
#
_symmetry.space_group_name_H-M   'P 1'
#
loop_
_entity.id
_entity.type
_entity.pdbx_description
1 polymer ?
#
loop_
_entity_poly.entity_id
_entity_poly.type
_entity_poly.pdbx_seq_one_letter_code
_entity_poly.pdbx_strand_id
1 'polypeptide(L)'
;MIENSRIEQVEKERFNSIFLRAIAFVFWFLGIILIDFPLDKLSMAIVAVVTSLFGILFFYAAIRVFRVFRKIKGDPVLQQALMNEMYLSFDYKSLVAGFYSTLIYVIILFLLSNFVDIPARIICLTIIYVAVVVTELRRFFLYRQ
;
A
#
# COMPACT_ATOMS: atom_id res chain seq x y z
N MET A 1 -20.75 24.75 10.65
CA MET A 1 -20.03 23.96 11.68
C MET A 1 -20.27 22.45 11.57
N ILE A 2 -21.52 21.98 11.45
CA ILE A 2 -21.85 20.53 11.33
C ILE A 2 -21.24 19.91 10.06
N GLU A 3 -21.24 20.64 8.95
CA GLU A 3 -20.71 20.15 7.66
C GLU A 3 -19.19 19.97 7.67
N ASN A 4 -18.44 20.94 8.21
CA ASN A 4 -16.99 20.79 8.44
C ASN A 4 -16.68 19.61 9.37
N SER A 5 -17.47 19.39 10.42
CA SER A 5 -17.26 18.24 11.32
C SER A 5 -17.47 16.89 10.62
N ARG A 6 -18.40 16.83 9.65
CA ARG A 6 -18.66 15.64 8.84
C ARG A 6 -17.54 15.38 7.84
N ILE A 7 -17.02 16.42 7.19
CA ILE A 7 -15.89 16.32 6.26
C ILE A 7 -14.64 15.80 6.99
N GLU A 8 -14.31 16.38 8.14
CA GLU A 8 -13.15 15.99 8.95
C GLU A 8 -13.24 14.52 9.44
N GLN A 9 -14.43 14.08 9.85
CA GLN A 9 -14.65 12.68 10.24
C GLN A 9 -14.41 11.71 9.09
N VAL A 10 -14.93 12.02 7.89
CA VAL A 10 -14.77 11.16 6.70
C VAL A 10 -13.32 11.18 6.21
N GLU A 11 -12.64 12.32 6.31
CA GLU A 11 -11.21 12.44 6.02
C GLU A 11 -10.36 11.55 6.93
N LYS A 12 -10.59 11.60 8.25
CA LYS A 12 -9.91 10.73 9.21
C LYS A 12 -10.22 9.26 8.97
N GLU A 13 -11.47 8.94 8.63
CA GLU A 13 -11.90 7.58 8.27
C GLU A 13 -11.16 7.08 7.01
N ARG A 14 -11.06 7.91 5.97
CA ARG A 14 -10.32 7.63 4.73
C ARG A 14 -8.84 7.39 5.03
N PHE A 15 -8.21 8.30 5.75
CA PHE A 15 -6.79 8.21 6.09
C PHE A 15 -6.49 6.92 6.88
N ASN A 16 -7.25 6.64 7.93
CA ASN A 16 -7.08 5.44 8.74
C ASN A 16 -7.30 4.15 7.92
N SER A 17 -8.23 4.16 6.98
CA SER A 17 -8.50 3.00 6.12
C SER A 17 -7.35 2.74 5.14
N ILE A 18 -6.81 3.81 4.53
CA ILE A 18 -5.64 3.71 3.64
C ILE A 18 -4.40 3.27 4.43
N PHE A 19 -4.20 3.82 5.62
CA PHE A 19 -3.09 3.49 6.52
C PHE A 19 -3.11 2.02 6.93
N LEU A 20 -4.27 1.53 7.38
CA LEU A 20 -4.44 0.13 7.73
C LEU A 20 -4.16 -0.77 6.53
N ARG A 21 -4.65 -0.41 5.34
CA ARG A 21 -4.41 -1.19 4.11
C ARG A 21 -2.93 -1.26 3.76
N ALA A 22 -2.20 -0.17 3.89
CA ALA A 22 -0.77 -0.16 3.59
C ALA A 22 0.06 -0.97 4.59
N ILE A 23 -0.20 -0.83 5.89
CA ILE A 23 0.46 -1.65 6.92
C ILE A 23 0.15 -3.13 6.69
N ALA A 24 -1.12 -3.46 6.43
CA ALA A 24 -1.52 -4.82 6.16
C ALA A 24 -0.79 -5.40 4.95
N PHE A 25 -0.67 -4.62 3.87
CA PHE A 25 0.06 -5.01 2.67
C PHE A 25 1.55 -5.27 2.97
N VAL A 26 2.21 -4.39 3.71
CA VAL A 26 3.64 -4.53 4.05
C VAL A 26 3.90 -5.88 4.70
N PHE A 27 3.20 -6.21 5.78
CA PHE A 27 3.44 -7.46 6.51
C PHE A 27 2.95 -8.69 5.75
N TRP A 28 1.81 -8.60 5.08
CA TRP A 28 1.29 -9.70 4.26
C TRP A 28 2.24 -10.05 3.12
N PHE A 29 2.65 -9.06 2.33
CA PHE A 29 3.42 -9.30 1.12
C PHE A 29 4.89 -9.61 1.42
N LEU A 30 5.46 -8.99 2.46
CA LEU A 30 6.79 -9.38 2.96
C LEU A 30 6.80 -10.83 3.43
N GLY A 31 5.76 -11.27 4.11
CA GLY A 31 5.62 -12.66 4.54
C GLY A 31 5.56 -13.65 3.38
N ILE A 32 4.88 -13.31 2.28
CA ILE A 32 4.91 -14.12 1.03
C ILE A 32 6.34 -14.26 0.50
N ILE A 33 7.10 -13.17 0.47
CA ILE A 33 8.51 -13.18 0.04
C ILE A 33 9.36 -14.08 0.95
N LEU A 34 9.16 -13.99 2.27
CA LEU A 34 9.93 -14.76 3.25
C LEU A 34 9.69 -16.29 3.16
N ILE A 35 8.52 -16.72 2.69
CA ILE A 35 8.21 -18.15 2.50
C ILE A 35 9.07 -18.79 1.40
N ASP A 36 9.55 -18.02 0.42
CA ASP A 36 10.45 -18.53 -0.63
C ASP A 36 11.90 -18.73 -0.15
N PHE A 37 12.24 -18.35 1.09
CA PHE A 37 13.57 -18.56 1.68
C PHE A 37 13.65 -19.88 2.48
N PRO A 38 14.85 -20.47 2.61
CA PRO A 38 15.05 -21.70 3.37
C PRO A 38 14.99 -21.45 4.89
N LEU A 39 13.78 -21.31 5.40
CA LEU A 39 13.49 -21.14 6.83
C LEU A 39 13.29 -22.49 7.52
N ASP A 40 13.59 -22.57 8.82
CA ASP A 40 13.25 -23.73 9.63
C ASP A 40 11.72 -23.87 9.80
N LYS A 41 11.26 -25.07 10.18
CA LYS A 41 9.81 -25.38 10.26
C LYS A 41 9.05 -24.44 11.20
N LEU A 42 9.67 -24.03 12.31
CA LEU A 42 9.02 -23.16 13.30
C LEU A 42 8.93 -21.73 12.74
N SER A 43 10.00 -21.20 12.17
CA SER A 43 9.99 -19.90 11.49
C SER A 43 9.01 -19.85 10.33
N MET A 44 8.94 -20.90 9.50
CA MET A 44 7.95 -20.98 8.43
C MET A 44 6.51 -20.97 8.96
N ALA A 45 6.22 -21.71 10.03
CA ALA A 45 4.89 -21.71 10.63
C ALA A 45 4.52 -20.34 11.17
N ILE A 46 5.43 -19.65 11.85
CA ILE A 46 5.22 -18.28 12.36
C ILE A 46 4.97 -17.33 11.19
N VAL A 47 5.83 -17.33 10.17
CA VAL A 47 5.69 -16.47 8.99
C VAL A 47 4.35 -16.74 8.31
N ALA A 48 3.97 -18.00 8.09
CA ALA A 48 2.70 -18.34 7.46
C ALA A 48 1.47 -17.84 8.25
N VAL A 49 1.48 -18.00 9.58
CA VAL A 49 0.39 -17.52 10.45
C VAL A 49 0.29 -15.99 10.41
N VAL A 50 1.42 -15.30 10.60
CA VAL A 50 1.48 -13.83 10.58
C VAL A 50 1.03 -13.30 9.22
N THR A 51 1.57 -13.86 8.13
CA THR A 51 1.19 -13.53 6.74
C THR A 51 -0.31 -13.67 6.53
N SER A 52 -0.90 -14.78 6.98
CA SER A 52 -2.33 -15.04 6.80
C SER A 52 -3.20 -14.04 7.56
N LEU A 53 -2.84 -13.69 8.80
CA LEU A 53 -3.53 -12.69 9.59
C LEU A 53 -3.51 -11.32 8.91
N PHE A 54 -2.35 -10.88 8.44
CA PHE A 54 -2.21 -9.62 7.72
C PHE A 54 -2.88 -9.64 6.34
N GLY A 55 -2.95 -10.80 5.68
CA GLY A 55 -3.74 -10.97 4.46
C GLY A 55 -5.23 -10.72 4.70
N ILE A 56 -5.80 -11.31 5.75
CA ILE A 56 -7.20 -11.07 6.14
C ILE A 56 -7.41 -9.58 6.50
N LEU A 57 -6.47 -8.99 7.25
CA LEU A 57 -6.49 -7.57 7.60
C LEU A 57 -6.46 -6.69 6.33
N PHE A 58 -5.68 -7.07 5.33
CA PHE A 58 -5.58 -6.35 4.06
C PHE A 58 -6.90 -6.36 3.30
N PHE A 59 -7.55 -7.52 3.18
CA PHE A 59 -8.86 -7.63 2.54
C PHE A 59 -9.93 -6.80 3.28
N TYR A 60 -9.94 -6.88 4.62
CA TYR A 60 -10.83 -6.05 5.44
C TYR A 60 -10.59 -4.55 5.19
N ALA A 61 -9.34 -4.11 5.20
CA ALA A 61 -8.97 -2.72 4.97
C ALA A 61 -9.30 -2.26 3.54
N ALA A 62 -9.12 -3.12 2.53
CA ALA A 62 -9.48 -2.84 1.15
C ALA A 62 -11.00 -2.62 1.00
N ILE A 63 -11.83 -3.46 1.62
CA ILE A 63 -13.29 -3.27 1.66
C ILE A 63 -13.63 -1.96 2.35
N ARG A 64 -12.96 -1.63 3.46
CA ARG A 64 -13.18 -0.39 4.20
C ARG A 64 -12.86 0.85 3.34
N VAL A 65 -11.70 0.86 2.67
CA VAL A 65 -11.31 1.90 1.72
C VAL A 65 -12.39 2.06 0.64
N PHE A 66 -12.83 0.96 0.03
CA PHE A 66 -13.87 0.99 -1.00
C PHE A 66 -15.18 1.61 -0.49
N ARG A 67 -15.63 1.24 0.71
CA ARG A 67 -16.84 1.82 1.32
C ARG A 67 -16.70 3.32 1.56
N VAL A 68 -15.56 3.78 2.07
CA VAL A 68 -15.30 5.21 2.29
C VAL A 68 -15.29 5.99 0.99
N PHE A 69 -14.61 5.49 -0.05
CA PHE A 69 -14.63 6.12 -1.38
C PHE A 69 -16.04 6.17 -1.98
N ARG A 70 -16.84 5.11 -1.80
CA ARG A 70 -18.24 5.10 -2.24
C ARG A 70 -19.09 6.15 -1.50
N LYS A 71 -18.85 6.33 -0.19
CA LYS A 71 -19.50 7.37 0.63
C LYS A 71 -19.12 8.78 0.17
N ILE A 72 -17.85 9.01 -0.17
CA ILE A 72 -17.37 10.30 -0.70
C ILE A 72 -18.00 10.59 -2.07
N LYS A 73 -18.00 9.63 -2.99
CA LYS A 73 -18.59 9.79 -4.33
C LYS A 73 -20.12 9.94 -4.33
N GLY A 74 -20.79 9.43 -3.29
CA GLY A 74 -22.25 9.50 -3.17
C GLY A 74 -22.76 10.85 -2.66
N ASP A 75 -21.89 11.74 -2.21
CA ASP A 75 -22.25 13.05 -1.66
C ASP A 75 -21.46 14.16 -2.37
N PRO A 76 -22.13 15.10 -3.07
CA PRO A 76 -21.45 16.11 -3.86
C PRO A 76 -20.57 17.05 -3.02
N VAL A 77 -20.94 17.33 -1.77
CA VAL A 77 -20.14 18.18 -0.87
C VAL A 77 -18.88 17.45 -0.44
N LEU A 78 -19.00 16.18 -0.05
CA LEU A 78 -17.83 15.36 0.31
C LEU A 78 -16.92 15.15 -0.90
N GLN A 79 -17.48 14.94 -2.08
CA GLN A 79 -16.70 14.80 -3.30
C GLN A 79 -15.93 16.09 -3.62
N GLN A 80 -16.58 17.25 -3.56
CA GLN A 80 -15.91 18.53 -3.82
C GLN A 80 -14.81 18.82 -2.77
N ALA A 81 -15.03 18.47 -1.51
CA ALA A 81 -14.07 18.70 -0.44
C ALA A 81 -12.90 17.69 -0.43
N LEU A 82 -13.17 16.40 -0.69
CA LEU A 82 -12.23 15.29 -0.48
C LEU A 82 -11.72 14.63 -1.76
N MET A 83 -12.18 15.07 -2.93
CA MET A 83 -11.66 14.71 -4.25
C MET A 83 -11.32 15.96 -5.09
N ASN A 84 -10.91 17.04 -4.44
CA ASN A 84 -10.42 18.23 -5.11
C ASN A 84 -9.08 17.98 -5.83
N GLU A 85 -8.62 18.98 -6.58
CA GLU A 85 -7.37 18.92 -7.34
C GLU A 85 -6.14 18.64 -6.46
N MET A 86 -6.17 19.05 -5.19
CA MET A 86 -5.08 18.80 -4.24
C MET A 86 -4.94 17.30 -3.95
N TYR A 87 -6.02 16.60 -3.59
CA TYR A 87 -5.98 15.16 -3.35
C TYR A 87 -5.62 14.37 -4.61
N LEU A 88 -6.13 14.79 -5.76
CA LEU A 88 -5.77 14.18 -7.03
C LEU A 88 -4.28 14.36 -7.34
N SER A 89 -3.73 15.55 -7.08
CA SER A 89 -2.30 15.84 -7.22
C SER A 89 -1.46 14.98 -6.27
N PHE A 90 -1.92 14.77 -5.03
CA PHE A 90 -1.24 13.91 -4.07
C PHE A 90 -1.21 12.45 -4.51
N ASP A 91 -2.33 11.92 -4.97
CA ASP A 91 -2.41 10.57 -5.52
C ASP A 91 -1.49 10.41 -6.73
N TYR A 92 -1.51 11.37 -7.67
CA TYR A 92 -0.62 11.35 -8.82
C TYR A 92 0.86 11.37 -8.41
N LYS A 93 1.28 12.28 -7.54
CA LYS A 93 2.66 12.36 -7.04
C LYS A 93 3.09 11.08 -6.31
N SER A 94 2.16 10.41 -5.63
CA SER A 94 2.44 9.13 -4.96
C SER A 94 2.68 8.00 -5.97
N LEU A 95 1.86 7.90 -7.01
CA LEU A 95 2.02 6.91 -8.08
C LEU A 95 3.30 7.12 -8.87
N VAL A 96 3.62 8.37 -9.20
CA VAL A 96 4.86 8.73 -9.89
C VAL A 96 6.09 8.34 -9.07
N ALA A 97 6.08 8.58 -7.75
CA ALA A 97 7.17 8.16 -6.88
C ALA A 97 7.35 6.64 -6.88
N GLY A 98 6.26 5.88 -6.76
CA GLY A 98 6.30 4.42 -6.83
C GLY A 98 6.80 3.89 -8.18
N PHE A 99 6.41 4.53 -9.29
CA PHE A 99 6.89 4.18 -10.62
C PHE A 99 8.40 4.38 -10.75
N TYR A 100 8.91 5.56 -10.42
CA TYR A 100 10.34 5.85 -10.55
C TYR A 100 11.19 5.00 -9.58
N SER A 101 10.73 4.76 -8.35
CA SER A 101 11.45 3.86 -7.45
C SER A 101 11.50 2.42 -7.98
N THR A 102 10.41 1.96 -8.61
CA THR A 102 10.36 0.62 -9.23
C THR A 102 11.31 0.53 -10.41
N LEU A 103 11.37 1.56 -11.27
CA LEU A 103 12.33 1.60 -12.37
C LEU A 103 13.78 1.52 -11.88
N ILE A 104 14.14 2.32 -10.87
CA ILE A 104 15.47 2.29 -10.27
C ILE A 104 15.76 0.90 -9.68
N TYR A 105 14.79 0.31 -8.99
CA TYR A 105 14.93 -1.03 -8.41
C TYR A 105 15.14 -2.12 -9.46
N VAL A 106 14.40 -2.07 -10.58
CA VAL A 106 14.57 -2.99 -11.71
C VAL A 106 15.95 -2.85 -12.35
N ILE A 107 16.46 -1.62 -12.51
CA ILE A 107 17.83 -1.39 -13.01
C ILE A 107 18.85 -2.04 -12.06
N ILE A 108 18.70 -1.87 -10.75
CA ILE A 108 19.58 -2.51 -9.76
C ILE A 108 19.53 -4.04 -9.86
N LEU A 109 18.33 -4.62 -9.97
CA LEU A 109 18.16 -6.06 -10.12
C LEU A 109 18.79 -6.59 -11.41
N PHE A 110 18.67 -5.85 -12.52
CA PHE A 110 19.30 -6.19 -13.79
C PHE A 110 20.83 -6.13 -13.74
N LEU A 111 21.39 -5.16 -13.01
CA LEU A 111 22.84 -5.12 -12.78
C LEU A 111 23.30 -6.28 -11.90
N LEU A 112 22.53 -6.60 -10.86
CA LEU A 112 22.80 -7.71 -9.93
C LEU A 112 22.68 -9.09 -10.56
N SER A 113 21.84 -9.27 -11.59
CA SER A 113 21.68 -10.57 -12.26
C SER A 113 22.96 -11.04 -12.97
N ASN A 114 23.94 -10.17 -13.18
CA ASN A 114 25.26 -10.57 -13.68
C ASN A 114 26.12 -11.29 -12.61
N PHE A 115 25.73 -11.19 -11.34
CA PHE A 115 26.52 -11.68 -10.20
C PHE A 115 25.78 -12.73 -9.36
N VAL A 116 24.45 -12.71 -9.34
CA VAL A 116 23.63 -13.58 -8.49
C VAL A 116 22.43 -14.12 -9.25
N ASP A 117 22.27 -15.45 -9.22
CA ASP A 117 21.07 -16.11 -9.73
C ASP A 117 19.93 -16.02 -8.70
N ILE A 118 19.04 -15.07 -8.91
CA ILE A 118 17.84 -14.89 -8.09
C ILE A 118 16.64 -15.49 -8.82
N PRO A 119 15.81 -16.33 -8.16
CA PRO A 119 14.59 -16.87 -8.77
C PRO A 119 13.68 -15.76 -9.30
N ALA A 120 13.22 -15.90 -10.55
CA ALA A 120 12.35 -14.91 -11.21
C ALA A 120 11.08 -14.59 -10.38
N ARG A 121 10.55 -15.58 -9.64
CA ARG A 121 9.44 -15.38 -8.72
C ARG A 121 9.75 -14.32 -7.65
N ILE A 122 10.92 -14.40 -7.00
CA ILE A 122 11.33 -13.47 -5.94
C ILE A 122 11.55 -12.07 -6.53
N ILE A 123 12.13 -11.98 -7.73
CA ILE A 123 12.29 -10.72 -8.47
C ILE A 123 10.93 -10.07 -8.70
N CYS A 124 9.95 -10.79 -9.24
CA CYS A 124 8.61 -10.26 -9.49
C CYS A 124 7.92 -9.81 -8.20
N LEU A 125 8.01 -10.60 -7.13
CA LEU A 125 7.41 -10.25 -5.84
C LEU A 125 8.04 -8.98 -5.25
N THR A 126 9.36 -8.88 -5.26
CA THR A 126 10.05 -7.70 -4.72
C THR A 126 9.78 -6.43 -5.54
N ILE A 127 9.64 -6.54 -6.86
CA ILE A 127 9.19 -5.42 -7.72
C ILE A 127 7.80 -4.93 -7.31
N ILE A 128 6.83 -5.85 -7.16
CA ILE A 128 5.46 -5.50 -6.72
C ILE A 128 5.49 -4.85 -5.34
N TYR A 129 6.28 -5.40 -4.43
CA TYR A 129 6.45 -4.89 -3.09
C TYR A 129 6.97 -3.45 -3.07
N VAL A 130 8.06 -3.17 -3.80
CA VAL A 130 8.64 -1.82 -3.90
C VAL A 130 7.64 -0.84 -4.51
N ALA A 131 6.94 -1.23 -5.58
CA ALA A 131 5.97 -0.37 -6.25
C ALA A 131 4.85 0.08 -5.30
N VAL A 132 4.27 -0.85 -4.54
CA VAL A 132 3.16 -0.55 -3.64
C VAL A 132 3.65 0.19 -2.40
N VAL A 133 4.73 -0.27 -1.76
CA VAL A 133 5.23 0.34 -0.51
C VAL A 133 5.66 1.78 -0.71
N VAL A 134 6.41 2.10 -1.77
CA VAL A 134 6.83 3.47 -2.03
C VAL A 134 5.64 4.37 -2.38
N THR A 135 4.67 3.86 -3.15
CA THR A 135 3.44 4.60 -3.46
C THR A 135 2.67 4.94 -2.19
N GLU A 136 2.41 3.96 -1.33
CA GLU A 136 1.63 4.19 -0.10
C GLU A 136 2.40 5.09 0.89
N LEU A 137 3.72 4.88 1.06
CA LEU A 137 4.57 5.75 1.89
C LEU A 137 4.51 7.20 1.42
N ARG A 138 4.68 7.44 0.11
CA ARG A 138 4.61 8.79 -0.46
C ARG A 138 3.23 9.40 -0.27
N ARG A 139 2.17 8.62 -0.44
CA ARG A 139 0.79 9.06 -0.17
C ARG A 139 0.64 9.49 1.30
N PHE A 140 1.15 8.74 2.27
CA PHE A 140 1.06 9.14 3.69
C PHE A 140 1.77 10.43 4.00
N PHE A 141 2.96 10.65 3.43
CA PHE A 141 3.68 11.91 3.64
C PHE A 141 2.93 13.10 3.09
N LEU A 142 2.31 12.97 1.91
CA LEU A 142 1.56 14.05 1.28
C LEU A 142 0.25 14.37 2.01
N TYR A 143 -0.45 13.36 2.52
CA TYR A 143 -1.71 13.54 3.26
C TYR A 143 -1.52 14.11 4.68
N ARG A 144 -0.27 14.25 5.14
CA ARG A 144 0.07 14.82 6.45
C ARG A 144 0.57 16.26 6.37
N GLN A 145 0.74 16.80 5.16
CA GLN A 145 1.11 18.20 4.90
C GLN A 145 -0.12 19.09 4.93
#